data_AF-A0A850G726-F1
#
_entry.id   AF-A0A850G726-F1
#
_cell.length_a   1.000
_cell.length_b   1.000
_cell.length_c   1.000
_cell.angle_alpha   90.00
_cell.angle_beta   90.00
_cell.angle_gamma   90.00
#
_symmetry.space_group_name_H-M   'P 1'
#
loop_
_entity.id
_entity.type
_entity.pdbx_description
1 polymer ?
#
loop_
_entity_poly.entity_id
_entity_poly.type
_entity_poly.pdbx_seq_one_letter_code
_entity_poly.pdbx_strand_id
1 'polypeptide(L)'
;MTTPGQEKGQTSPRAGFDWGDYVDRLVAERGSLAAAAAHLAQRRGFSEDLPSVERGLRRLRGRGSKDGGVWGQRALRCFGLPAAVDDRVRWMGQYHTRFSDLPTSLGQELLEPWDRPPVSESPARIWLLLGRVNLALRRRADPCGLLEQAAVLEAQAEPAARIELALVQAFVWSKPGADERLAEASAALARAGALLEERRAELDADDYACLFARWIDQGAYRLNKPRQGLPDHRGAAALY
;
A
#
# COMPACT_ATOMS: atom_id res chain seq x y z
N MET A 1 10.48 33.81 -18.85
CA MET A 1 11.09 32.76 -18.00
C MET A 1 10.09 32.41 -16.92
N THR A 2 9.36 31.32 -17.12
CA THR A 2 8.33 30.79 -16.21
C THR A 2 8.89 29.53 -15.55
N THR A 3 8.98 29.54 -14.22
CA THR A 3 9.43 28.40 -13.43
C THR A 3 8.45 27.22 -13.59
N PRO A 4 8.89 26.03 -14.03
CA PRO A 4 8.05 24.84 -14.07
C PRO A 4 7.84 24.32 -12.62
N GLY A 5 6.61 24.01 -12.23
CA GLY A 5 6.36 23.26 -10.98
C GLY A 5 5.16 23.68 -10.12
N GLN A 6 4.29 24.60 -10.56
CA GLN A 6 3.02 24.82 -9.88
C GLN A 6 1.88 24.16 -10.66
N GLU A 7 1.59 22.92 -10.32
CA GLU A 7 0.28 22.33 -10.62
C GLU A 7 -0.79 23.01 -9.75
N LYS A 8 -1.91 23.32 -10.40
CA LYS A 8 -3.04 24.05 -9.84
C LYS A 8 -3.81 23.16 -8.85
N GLY A 9 -4.04 23.69 -7.65
CA GLY A 9 -5.16 23.26 -6.78
C GLY A 9 -4.83 22.15 -5.77
N GLN A 10 -3.99 22.45 -4.78
CA GLN A 10 -3.99 21.69 -3.53
C GLN A 10 -5.26 22.04 -2.73
N THR A 11 -6.33 21.26 -2.93
CA THR A 11 -7.37 21.09 -1.90
C THR A 11 -6.68 20.60 -0.63
N SER A 12 -6.97 21.25 0.50
CA SER A 12 -6.23 21.14 1.77
C SER A 12 -5.68 19.73 2.09
N PRO A 13 -4.39 19.58 2.41
CA PRO A 13 -3.76 18.30 2.80
C PRO A 13 -4.29 17.68 4.11
N ARG A 14 -5.25 18.33 4.78
CA ARG A 14 -5.87 17.86 6.03
C ARG A 14 -7.16 17.04 5.82
N ALA A 15 -7.77 17.11 4.64
CA ALA A 15 -8.91 16.28 4.33
C ALA A 15 -8.40 14.99 3.67
N GLY A 16 -8.33 13.89 4.43
CA GLY A 16 -8.19 12.57 3.82
C GLY A 16 -9.42 12.24 2.97
N PHE A 17 -9.39 11.11 2.27
CA PHE A 17 -10.45 10.69 1.36
C PHE A 17 -11.58 9.96 2.08
N ASP A 18 -12.85 10.31 1.82
CA ASP A 18 -14.02 9.68 2.47
C ASP A 18 -15.03 9.06 1.49
N TRP A 19 -16.12 8.47 1.99
CA TRP A 19 -17.14 7.83 1.13
C TRP A 19 -17.90 8.82 0.24
N GLY A 20 -18.00 10.07 0.65
CA GLY A 20 -18.58 11.15 -0.15
C GLY A 20 -17.72 11.40 -1.38
N ASP A 21 -16.43 11.65 -1.16
CA ASP A 21 -15.43 11.83 -2.22
C ASP A 21 -15.40 10.63 -3.17
N TYR A 22 -15.45 9.42 -2.61
CA TYR A 22 -15.46 8.18 -3.37
C TYR A 22 -16.65 8.07 -4.32
N VAL A 23 -17.86 8.25 -3.82
CA VAL A 23 -19.05 8.16 -4.67
C VAL A 23 -19.07 9.28 -5.70
N ASP A 24 -18.63 10.49 -5.34
CA ASP A 24 -18.52 11.60 -6.30
C ASP A 24 -17.54 11.31 -7.42
N ARG A 25 -16.42 10.65 -7.11
CA ARG A 25 -15.48 10.22 -8.13
C ARG A 25 -16.05 9.16 -9.05
N LEU A 26 -16.78 8.18 -8.51
CA LEU A 26 -17.49 7.17 -9.32
C LEU A 26 -18.51 7.81 -10.26
N VAL A 27 -19.26 8.82 -9.77
CA VAL A 27 -20.22 9.56 -10.59
C VAL A 27 -19.52 10.31 -11.72
N ALA A 28 -18.39 10.96 -11.44
CA ALA A 28 -17.61 11.66 -12.45
C ALA A 28 -17.07 10.70 -13.53
N GLU A 29 -16.58 9.52 -13.15
CA GLU A 29 -16.01 8.53 -14.08
C GLU A 29 -17.07 7.76 -14.88
N ARG A 30 -18.26 7.54 -14.31
CA ARG A 30 -19.37 6.80 -14.96
C ARG A 30 -20.40 7.72 -15.60
N GLY A 31 -20.27 9.03 -15.42
CA GLY A 31 -21.18 10.06 -15.94
C GLY A 31 -22.44 10.29 -15.09
N SER A 32 -22.88 9.31 -14.29
CA SER A 32 -23.99 9.50 -13.35
C SER A 32 -24.02 8.45 -12.25
N LEU A 33 -24.77 8.74 -11.18
CA LEU A 33 -25.02 7.76 -10.10
C LEU A 33 -25.79 6.52 -10.62
N ALA A 34 -26.76 6.73 -11.51
CA ALA A 34 -27.53 5.65 -12.12
C ALA A 34 -26.63 4.74 -12.97
N ALA A 35 -25.69 5.31 -13.74
CA ALA A 35 -24.72 4.54 -14.51
C ALA A 35 -23.76 3.73 -13.61
N ALA A 36 -23.28 4.32 -12.50
CA ALA A 36 -22.49 3.60 -11.51
C ALA A 36 -23.28 2.45 -10.86
N ALA A 37 -24.54 2.69 -10.48
CA ALA A 37 -25.41 1.67 -9.92
C ALA A 37 -25.71 0.54 -10.92
N ALA A 38 -25.95 0.87 -12.19
CA ALA A 38 -26.19 -0.11 -13.25
C ALA A 38 -24.97 -1.01 -13.47
N HIS A 39 -23.77 -0.43 -13.48
CA HIS A 39 -22.54 -1.21 -13.59
C HIS A 39 -22.36 -2.17 -12.40
N LEU A 40 -22.60 -1.68 -11.18
CA LEU A 40 -22.50 -2.51 -9.97
C LEU A 40 -23.55 -3.63 -9.95
N ALA A 41 -24.77 -3.35 -10.40
CA ALA A 41 -25.84 -4.36 -10.54
C ALA A 41 -25.47 -5.43 -11.58
N GLN A 42 -24.98 -5.01 -12.75
CA GLN A 42 -24.57 -5.91 -13.83
C GLN A 42 -23.46 -6.85 -13.40
N ARG A 43 -22.42 -6.34 -12.72
CA ARG A 43 -21.32 -7.15 -12.18
C ARG A 43 -21.76 -8.24 -11.21
N ARG A 44 -22.97 -8.13 -10.68
CA ARG A 44 -23.56 -9.07 -9.73
C ARG A 44 -24.69 -9.89 -10.33
N GLY A 45 -24.80 -9.92 -11.66
CA GLY A 45 -25.85 -10.66 -12.36
C GLY A 45 -27.25 -10.15 -12.01
N PHE A 46 -27.38 -8.86 -11.66
CA PHE A 46 -28.65 -8.24 -11.26
C PHE A 46 -29.31 -8.92 -10.06
N SER A 47 -28.51 -9.42 -9.10
CA SER A 47 -29.02 -9.98 -7.83
C SER A 47 -29.83 -8.99 -6.99
N GLU A 48 -29.70 -7.69 -7.25
CA GLU A 48 -30.52 -6.63 -6.66
C GLU A 48 -31.08 -5.74 -7.77
N ASP A 49 -32.26 -5.17 -7.50
CA ASP A 49 -32.86 -4.16 -8.36
C ASP A 49 -32.04 -2.86 -8.35
N LEU A 50 -31.98 -2.21 -9.51
CA LEU A 50 -31.23 -0.98 -9.72
C LEU A 50 -31.59 0.14 -8.70
N PRO A 51 -32.88 0.39 -8.36
CA PRO A 51 -33.24 1.36 -7.33
C PRO A 51 -32.65 1.06 -5.94
N SER A 52 -32.56 -0.22 -5.54
CA SER A 52 -31.91 -0.61 -4.28
C SER A 52 -30.41 -0.34 -4.30
N VAL A 53 -29.73 -0.60 -5.42
CA VAL A 53 -28.30 -0.27 -5.58
C VAL A 53 -28.07 1.24 -5.50
N GLU A 54 -28.86 2.04 -6.23
CA GLU A 54 -28.77 3.50 -6.16
C GLU A 54 -28.97 4.04 -4.74
N ARG A 55 -30.00 3.57 -4.03
CA ARG A 55 -30.24 3.94 -2.63
C ARG A 55 -29.05 3.57 -1.74
N GLY A 56 -28.44 2.41 -1.98
CA GLY A 56 -27.23 1.97 -1.31
C GLY A 56 -26.07 2.96 -1.50
N LEU A 57 -25.81 3.36 -2.74
CA LEU A 57 -24.74 4.32 -3.08
C LEU A 57 -25.02 5.72 -2.52
N ARG A 58 -26.28 6.20 -2.54
CA ARG A 58 -26.64 7.50 -1.90
C ARG A 58 -26.39 7.48 -0.39
N ARG A 59 -26.75 6.38 0.27
CA ARG A 59 -26.49 6.21 1.70
C ARG A 59 -24.99 6.18 1.97
N LEU A 60 -24.23 5.42 1.16
CA LEU A 60 -22.77 5.33 1.26
C LEU A 60 -22.12 6.71 1.18
N ARG A 61 -22.52 7.53 0.20
CA ARG A 61 -22.04 8.91 0.03
C ARG A 61 -22.18 9.77 1.28
N GLY A 62 -23.22 9.56 2.07
CA GLY A 62 -23.47 10.30 3.32
C GLY A 62 -22.75 9.75 4.56
N ARG A 63 -21.90 8.72 4.44
CA ARG A 63 -21.28 8.06 5.61
C ARG A 63 -20.01 8.75 6.12
N GLY A 64 -19.45 9.69 5.38
CA GLY A 64 -18.14 10.28 5.70
C GLY A 64 -17.08 9.18 5.80
N SER A 65 -16.35 9.12 6.91
CA SER A 65 -15.36 8.07 7.18
C SER A 65 -15.87 6.95 8.10
N LYS A 66 -17.18 6.76 8.24
CA LYS A 66 -17.74 5.59 8.94
C LYS A 66 -17.58 4.33 8.09
N ASP A 67 -17.68 3.16 8.72
CA ASP A 67 -17.66 1.84 8.06
C ASP A 67 -18.53 1.84 6.78
N GLY A 68 -18.07 1.36 5.63
CA GLY A 68 -18.84 1.38 4.38
C GLY A 68 -19.96 0.33 4.30
N GLY A 69 -19.90 -0.66 5.18
CA GLY A 69 -20.79 -1.81 5.22
C GLY A 69 -20.81 -2.58 3.91
N VAL A 70 -21.91 -3.28 3.68
CA VAL A 70 -22.08 -4.14 2.51
C VAL A 70 -21.93 -3.38 1.19
N TRP A 71 -22.42 -2.13 1.11
CA TRP A 71 -22.33 -1.33 -0.11
C TRP A 71 -20.93 -0.78 -0.37
N GLY A 72 -20.19 -0.37 0.68
CA GLY A 72 -18.78 0.02 0.56
C GLY A 72 -17.92 -1.12 0.05
N GLN A 73 -18.02 -2.30 0.68
CA GLN A 73 -17.30 -3.52 0.25
C GLN A 73 -17.63 -3.94 -1.18
N ARG A 74 -18.89 -3.80 -1.60
CA ARG A 74 -19.32 -4.12 -2.97
C ARG A 74 -18.75 -3.12 -3.96
N ALA A 75 -18.80 -1.83 -3.63
CA ALA A 75 -18.27 -0.78 -4.49
C ALA A 75 -16.75 -0.90 -4.64
N LEU A 76 -16.00 -1.07 -3.55
CA LEU A 76 -14.56 -1.27 -3.59
C LEU A 76 -14.16 -2.51 -4.40
N ARG A 77 -14.86 -3.63 -4.25
CA ARG A 77 -14.59 -4.82 -5.08
C ARG A 77 -14.90 -4.64 -6.56
N CYS A 78 -15.88 -3.80 -6.88
CA CYS A 78 -16.31 -3.57 -8.26
C CYS A 78 -15.46 -2.52 -8.97
N PHE A 79 -15.08 -1.45 -8.27
CA PHE A 79 -14.47 -0.26 -8.86
C PHE A 79 -13.03 -0.03 -8.41
N GLY A 80 -12.57 -0.69 -7.34
CA GLY A 80 -11.32 -0.30 -6.68
C GLY A 80 -11.43 1.06 -6.00
N LEU A 81 -10.28 1.61 -5.62
CA LEU A 81 -10.12 3.02 -5.29
C LEU A 81 -9.80 3.82 -6.58
N PRO A 82 -10.03 5.13 -6.59
CA PRO A 82 -9.56 5.96 -7.69
C PRO A 82 -8.03 5.94 -7.78
N ALA A 83 -7.49 5.89 -9.00
CA ALA A 83 -6.04 5.79 -9.24
C ALA A 83 -5.21 6.81 -8.44
N ALA A 84 -5.61 8.09 -8.44
CA ALA A 84 -4.89 9.14 -7.70
C ALA A 84 -4.87 8.92 -6.17
N VAL A 85 -5.87 8.23 -5.62
CA VAL A 85 -5.92 7.86 -4.19
C VAL A 85 -4.98 6.69 -3.94
N ASP A 86 -5.03 5.67 -4.79
CA ASP A 86 -4.12 4.52 -4.72
C ASP A 86 -2.66 4.96 -4.85
N ASP A 87 -2.32 5.75 -5.88
CA ASP A 87 -0.99 6.29 -6.10
C ASP A 87 -0.48 7.09 -4.91
N ARG A 88 -1.35 7.90 -4.29
CA ARG A 88 -0.98 8.71 -3.13
C ARG A 88 -0.69 7.85 -1.90
N VAL A 89 -1.53 6.86 -1.63
CA VAL A 89 -1.38 5.96 -0.48
C VAL A 89 -0.15 5.07 -0.67
N ARG A 90 0.04 4.57 -1.88
CA ARG A 90 1.22 3.82 -2.32
C ARG A 90 2.51 4.62 -2.15
N TRP A 91 2.53 5.87 -2.61
CA TRP A 91 3.69 6.76 -2.47
C TRP A 91 4.11 6.94 -1.00
N MET A 92 3.17 6.96 -0.05
CA MET A 92 3.48 7.04 1.39
C MET A 92 3.97 5.71 1.99
N GLY A 93 3.68 4.58 1.34
CA GLY A 93 4.03 3.24 1.83
C GLY A 93 5.35 2.68 1.28
N GLN A 94 5.77 3.13 0.10
CA GLN A 94 6.98 2.67 -0.57
C GLN A 94 8.25 3.23 0.11
N TYR A 95 9.21 2.34 0.36
CA TYR A 95 10.49 2.72 0.96
C TYR A 95 11.30 3.75 0.13
N HIS A 96 11.25 3.67 -1.19
CA HIS A 96 12.13 4.44 -2.09
C HIS A 96 11.58 5.82 -2.50
N THR A 97 10.48 6.28 -1.90
CA THR A 97 9.92 7.59 -2.21
C THR A 97 10.45 8.66 -1.26
N ARG A 98 10.29 9.93 -1.66
CA ARG A 98 10.61 11.09 -0.80
C ARG A 98 9.80 11.15 0.49
N PHE A 99 8.74 10.34 0.64
CA PHE A 99 8.02 10.25 1.90
C PHE A 99 8.92 9.71 3.02
N SER A 100 9.78 8.74 2.72
CA SER A 100 10.75 8.16 3.67
C SER A 100 11.74 9.20 4.23
N ASP A 101 11.98 10.29 3.50
CA ASP A 101 12.89 11.36 3.91
C ASP A 101 12.22 12.40 4.83
N LEU A 102 10.89 12.45 4.89
CA LEU A 102 10.17 13.43 5.70
C LEU A 102 10.42 13.22 7.20
N PRO A 103 10.44 14.29 8.03
CA PRO A 103 10.44 14.14 9.48
C PRO A 103 9.33 13.21 9.96
N THR A 104 9.61 12.34 10.94
CA THR A 104 8.64 11.31 11.33
C THR A 104 7.33 11.89 11.90
N SER A 105 7.35 13.10 12.48
CA SER A 105 6.15 13.82 12.91
C SER A 105 5.27 14.20 11.71
N LEU A 106 5.86 14.80 10.68
CA LEU A 106 5.15 15.17 9.46
C LEU A 106 4.63 13.94 8.71
N GLY A 107 5.43 12.86 8.63
CA GLY A 107 4.97 11.61 8.03
C GLY A 107 3.73 11.05 8.74
N GLN A 108 3.70 11.12 10.08
CA GLN A 108 2.53 10.70 10.87
C GLN A 108 1.30 11.55 10.55
N GLU A 109 1.44 12.88 10.57
CA GLU A 109 0.36 13.81 10.26
C GLU A 109 -0.21 13.60 8.84
N LEU A 110 0.64 13.19 7.89
CA LEU A 110 0.22 12.91 6.52
C LEU A 110 -0.48 11.57 6.36
N LEU A 111 -0.11 10.54 7.14
CA LEU A 111 -0.74 9.20 7.08
C LEU A 111 -2.07 9.12 7.83
N GLU A 112 -2.20 9.85 8.93
CA GLU A 112 -3.34 9.77 9.83
C GLU A 112 -4.71 9.98 9.13
N PRO A 113 -4.89 10.96 8.23
CA PRO A 113 -6.16 11.17 7.55
C PRO A 113 -6.56 10.03 6.59
N TRP A 114 -5.65 9.11 6.26
CA TRP A 114 -5.89 8.05 5.28
C TRP A 114 -6.20 6.69 5.92
N ASP A 115 -5.87 6.48 7.19
CA ASP A 115 -6.19 5.22 7.90
C ASP A 115 -7.64 5.21 8.41
N ARG A 116 -8.57 5.46 7.47
CA ARG A 116 -10.01 5.45 7.67
C ARG A 116 -10.72 5.03 6.37
N PRO A 117 -11.99 4.62 6.43
CA PRO A 117 -12.76 4.30 5.24
C PRO A 117 -12.84 5.49 4.26
N PRO A 118 -12.77 5.24 2.95
CA PRO A 118 -12.81 3.92 2.30
C PRO A 118 -11.43 3.22 2.20
N VAL A 119 -10.34 3.94 2.40
CA VAL A 119 -8.99 3.41 2.18
C VAL A 119 -8.68 2.27 3.14
N SER A 120 -9.03 2.41 4.42
CA SER A 120 -8.81 1.35 5.42
C SER A 120 -9.66 0.09 5.21
N GLU A 121 -10.67 0.14 4.32
CA GLU A 121 -11.49 -1.02 3.95
C GLU A 121 -11.07 -1.63 2.60
N SER A 122 -10.04 -1.08 1.98
CA SER A 122 -9.49 -1.54 0.71
C SER A 122 -8.17 -2.30 0.89
N PRO A 123 -7.76 -3.14 -0.07
CA PRO A 123 -6.42 -3.74 -0.07
C PRO A 123 -5.29 -2.70 -0.01
N ALA A 124 -5.50 -1.48 -0.51
CA ALA A 124 -4.51 -0.40 -0.50
C ALA A 124 -4.08 0.03 0.91
N ARG A 125 -4.85 -0.32 1.96
CA ARG A 125 -4.44 -0.11 3.36
C ARG A 125 -3.08 -0.71 3.68
N ILE A 126 -2.66 -1.77 2.97
CA ILE A 126 -1.33 -2.35 3.15
C ILE A 126 -0.21 -1.30 3.03
N TRP A 127 -0.32 -0.35 2.11
CA TRP A 127 0.65 0.73 1.93
C TRP A 127 0.68 1.69 3.12
N LEU A 128 -0.48 2.01 3.72
CA LEU A 128 -0.53 2.82 4.94
C LEU A 128 0.15 2.10 6.12
N LEU A 129 -0.06 0.79 6.23
CA LEU A 129 0.59 -0.02 7.28
C LEU A 129 2.10 -0.06 7.06
N LEU A 130 2.57 -0.25 5.83
CA LEU A 130 4.00 -0.23 5.49
C LEU A 130 4.64 1.15 5.76
N GLY A 131 3.95 2.24 5.43
CA GLY A 131 4.38 3.60 5.78
C GLY A 131 4.51 3.78 7.29
N ARG A 132 3.53 3.29 8.07
CA ARG A 132 3.61 3.31 9.54
C ARG A 132 4.72 2.42 10.10
N VAL A 133 4.98 1.25 9.50
CA VAL A 133 6.13 0.41 9.86
C VAL A 133 7.43 1.18 9.66
N ASN A 134 7.58 1.89 8.54
CA ASN A 134 8.76 2.73 8.29
C ASN A 134 8.93 3.81 9.37
N LEU A 135 7.86 4.53 9.73
CA LEU A 135 7.89 5.51 10.81
C LEU A 135 8.26 4.90 12.16
N ALA A 136 7.69 3.74 12.50
CA ALA A 136 8.01 3.01 13.73
C ALA A 136 9.50 2.63 13.78
N LEU A 137 10.04 2.10 12.67
CA LEU A 137 11.45 1.72 12.56
C LEU A 137 12.38 2.92 12.74
N ARG A 138 12.04 4.08 12.17
CA ARG A 138 12.81 5.33 12.31
C ARG A 138 12.75 5.89 13.72
N ARG A 139 11.64 5.69 14.42
CA ARG A 139 11.46 6.04 15.84
C ARG A 139 12.01 4.99 16.81
N ARG A 140 12.56 3.88 16.31
CA ARG A 140 13.01 2.72 17.10
C ARG A 140 11.88 2.11 17.96
N ALA A 141 10.64 2.21 17.51
CA ALA A 141 9.49 1.54 18.11
C ALA A 141 9.29 0.14 17.49
N ASP A 142 8.51 -0.71 18.16
CA ASP A 142 8.17 -2.05 17.67
C ASP A 142 7.12 -2.00 16.53
N PRO A 143 7.45 -2.49 15.31
CA PRO A 143 6.52 -2.52 14.19
C PRO A 143 5.71 -3.82 14.07
N CYS A 144 5.90 -4.82 14.94
CA CYS A 144 5.37 -6.19 14.73
C CYS A 144 3.85 -6.22 14.54
N GLY A 145 3.08 -5.53 15.39
CA GLY A 145 1.62 -5.49 15.26
C GLY A 145 1.11 -4.80 13.98
N LEU A 146 1.91 -3.93 13.36
CA LEU A 146 1.58 -3.34 12.05
C LEU A 146 1.88 -4.34 10.92
N LEU A 147 2.96 -5.11 11.03
CA LEU A 147 3.31 -6.15 10.06
C LEU A 147 2.32 -7.31 10.08
N GLU A 148 1.80 -7.69 11.24
CA GLU A 148 0.74 -8.69 11.37
C GLU A 148 -0.54 -8.23 10.66
N GLN A 149 -0.95 -6.97 10.85
CA GLN A 149 -2.08 -6.40 10.13
C GLN A 149 -1.84 -6.36 8.62
N ALA A 150 -0.62 -6.01 8.18
CA ALA A 150 -0.30 -5.97 6.75
C ALA A 150 -0.31 -7.37 6.13
N ALA A 151 0.15 -8.39 6.86
CA ALA A 151 0.14 -9.78 6.41
C ALA A 151 -1.28 -10.32 6.16
N VAL A 152 -2.28 -9.89 6.95
CA VAL A 152 -3.69 -10.25 6.72
C VAL A 152 -4.20 -9.75 5.36
N LEU A 153 -3.63 -8.65 4.83
CA LEU A 153 -4.01 -8.07 3.54
C LEU A 153 -3.20 -8.63 2.36
N GLU A 154 -2.12 -9.37 2.61
CA GLU A 154 -1.14 -9.79 1.59
C GLU A 154 -1.80 -10.49 0.39
N ALA A 155 -2.75 -11.41 0.65
CA ALA A 155 -3.41 -12.18 -0.41
C ALA A 155 -4.28 -11.33 -1.35
N GLN A 156 -4.73 -10.16 -0.90
CA GLN A 156 -5.57 -9.23 -1.66
C GLN A 156 -4.79 -8.07 -2.25
N ALA A 157 -3.53 -7.91 -1.85
CA ALA A 157 -2.68 -6.80 -2.25
C ALA A 157 -2.08 -7.01 -3.65
N GLU A 158 -1.79 -5.89 -4.31
CA GLU A 158 -1.08 -5.91 -5.59
C GLU A 158 0.36 -6.47 -5.45
N PRO A 159 0.97 -6.99 -6.53
CA PRO A 159 2.28 -7.62 -6.48
C PRO A 159 3.36 -6.77 -5.81
N ALA A 160 3.44 -5.48 -6.14
CA ALA A 160 4.44 -4.57 -5.57
C ALA A 160 4.32 -4.45 -4.03
N ALA A 161 3.10 -4.37 -3.51
CA ALA A 161 2.86 -4.31 -2.06
C ALA A 161 3.27 -5.61 -1.35
N ARG A 162 3.08 -6.76 -2.00
CA ARG A 162 3.47 -8.08 -1.46
C ARG A 162 4.99 -8.22 -1.39
N ILE A 163 5.69 -7.78 -2.43
CA ILE A 163 7.15 -7.77 -2.47
C ILE A 163 7.68 -6.80 -1.40
N GLU A 164 7.14 -5.58 -1.32
CA GLU A 164 7.52 -4.58 -0.33
C GLU A 164 7.32 -5.12 1.10
N LEU A 165 6.17 -5.76 1.39
CA LEU A 165 5.91 -6.40 2.67
C LEU A 165 6.97 -7.46 3.00
N ALA A 166 7.30 -8.33 2.05
CA ALA A 166 8.32 -9.37 2.25
C ALA A 166 9.71 -8.76 2.52
N LEU A 167 10.10 -7.70 1.81
CA LEU A 167 11.36 -6.98 2.02
C LEU A 167 11.40 -6.26 3.37
N VAL A 168 10.29 -5.68 3.81
CA VAL A 168 10.18 -5.04 5.13
C VAL A 168 10.24 -6.09 6.24
N GLN A 169 9.51 -7.20 6.12
CA GLN A 169 9.57 -8.32 7.07
C GLN A 169 11.00 -8.87 7.18
N ALA A 170 11.66 -9.11 6.05
CA ALA A 170 13.06 -9.53 6.01
C ALA A 170 13.97 -8.54 6.75
N PHE A 171 13.78 -7.23 6.55
CA PHE A 171 14.55 -6.21 7.24
C PHE A 171 14.31 -6.23 8.76
N VAL A 172 13.05 -6.18 9.19
CA VAL A 172 12.67 -6.12 10.62
C VAL A 172 13.20 -7.33 11.37
N TRP A 173 12.96 -8.53 10.85
CA TRP A 173 13.40 -9.77 11.49
C TRP A 173 14.93 -9.97 11.43
N SER A 174 15.63 -9.23 10.56
CA SER A 174 17.10 -9.21 10.51
C SER A 174 17.76 -8.19 11.45
N LYS A 175 17.01 -7.42 12.25
CA LYS A 175 17.58 -6.51 13.27
C LYS A 175 18.10 -7.23 14.54
N PRO A 176 19.25 -6.82 15.11
CA PRO A 176 19.77 -7.38 16.36
C PRO A 176 18.71 -7.49 17.46
N GLY A 177 18.70 -8.60 18.20
CA GLY A 177 17.70 -8.87 19.25
C GLY A 177 16.46 -9.66 18.77
N ALA A 178 16.43 -10.08 17.50
CA ALA A 178 15.44 -11.00 16.93
C ALA A 178 16.17 -12.23 16.33
N ASP A 179 16.98 -12.93 17.13
CA ASP A 179 17.81 -14.04 16.66
C ASP A 179 16.99 -15.29 16.37
N GLU A 180 15.94 -15.51 17.14
CA GLU A 180 14.95 -16.55 16.93
C GLU A 180 14.23 -16.42 15.58
N ARG A 181 14.18 -15.21 15.01
CA ARG A 181 13.49 -14.90 13.74
C ARG A 181 14.40 -14.88 12.52
N LEU A 182 15.68 -15.26 12.66
CA LEU A 182 16.63 -15.18 11.55
C LEU A 182 16.23 -16.07 10.36
N ALA A 183 15.69 -17.26 10.64
CA ALA A 183 15.18 -18.16 9.60
C ALA A 183 14.02 -17.53 8.83
N GLU A 184 13.08 -16.89 9.54
CA GLU A 184 11.95 -16.17 8.94
C GLU A 184 12.43 -14.96 8.12
N ALA A 185 13.45 -14.26 8.61
CA ALA A 185 14.07 -13.15 7.90
C ALA A 185 14.67 -13.61 6.56
N SER A 186 15.28 -14.80 6.51
CA SER A 186 15.79 -15.42 5.29
C SER A 186 14.67 -15.88 4.36
N ALA A 187 13.64 -16.53 4.92
CA ALA A 187 12.47 -16.97 4.16
C ALA A 187 11.71 -15.78 3.52
N ALA A 188 11.56 -14.68 4.24
CA ALA A 188 10.92 -13.47 3.73
C ALA A 188 11.72 -12.84 2.58
N LEU A 189 13.06 -12.80 2.68
CA LEU A 189 13.91 -12.27 1.60
C LEU A 189 13.88 -13.16 0.36
N ALA A 190 13.90 -14.48 0.55
CA ALA A 190 13.76 -15.44 -0.54
C ALA A 190 12.38 -15.32 -1.24
N ARG A 191 11.31 -15.17 -0.46
CA ARG A 191 9.95 -14.94 -0.98
C ARG A 191 9.86 -13.63 -1.78
N ALA A 192 10.53 -12.55 -1.35
CA ALA A 192 10.57 -11.31 -2.12
C ALA A 192 11.19 -11.53 -3.52
N GLY A 193 12.31 -12.26 -3.59
CA GLY A 193 12.94 -12.64 -4.86
C GLY A 193 12.05 -13.52 -5.74
N ALA A 194 11.38 -14.52 -5.15
CA ALA A 194 10.44 -15.37 -5.88
C ALA A 194 9.27 -14.57 -6.46
N LEU A 195 8.67 -13.68 -5.66
CA LEU A 195 7.57 -12.81 -6.12
C LEU A 195 8.03 -11.85 -7.23
N LEU A 196 9.24 -11.29 -7.15
CA LEU A 196 9.81 -10.43 -8.19
C LEU A 196 9.88 -11.13 -9.55
N GLU A 197 10.30 -12.39 -9.57
CA GLU A 197 10.40 -13.18 -10.80
C GLU A 197 9.03 -13.67 -11.28
N GLU A 198 8.22 -14.25 -10.39
CA GLU A 198 6.89 -14.78 -10.72
C GLU A 198 5.93 -13.70 -11.24
N ARG A 199 6.03 -12.48 -10.70
CA ARG A 199 5.09 -11.37 -10.97
C ARG A 199 5.71 -10.28 -11.83
N ARG A 200 6.86 -10.52 -12.46
CA ARG A 200 7.56 -9.53 -13.29
C ARG A 200 6.67 -8.87 -14.33
N ALA A 201 5.80 -9.65 -14.98
CA ALA A 201 4.91 -9.15 -16.03
C ALA A 201 3.76 -8.25 -15.51
N GLU A 202 3.50 -8.27 -14.20
CA GLU A 202 2.46 -7.47 -13.54
C GLU A 202 3.02 -6.17 -12.91
N LEU A 203 4.35 -6.02 -12.86
CA LEU A 203 5.03 -4.85 -12.33
C LEU A 203 5.34 -3.86 -13.46
N ASP A 204 5.22 -2.57 -13.17
CA ASP A 204 5.82 -1.57 -14.04
C ASP A 204 7.35 -1.62 -13.95
N ALA A 205 8.02 -1.05 -14.96
CA ALA A 205 9.47 -1.13 -15.08
C ALA A 205 10.21 -0.41 -13.93
N ASP A 206 9.64 0.69 -13.44
CA ASP A 206 10.24 1.51 -12.39
C ASP A 206 10.11 0.83 -11.02
N ASP A 207 8.92 0.26 -10.75
CA ASP A 207 8.64 -0.61 -9.60
C ASP A 207 9.59 -1.79 -9.55
N TYR A 208 9.71 -2.53 -10.66
CA TYR A 208 10.59 -3.69 -10.74
C TYR A 208 12.03 -3.26 -10.43
N ALA A 209 12.53 -2.20 -11.07
CA ALA A 209 13.88 -1.71 -10.84
C ALA A 209 14.12 -1.33 -9.37
N CYS A 210 13.19 -0.61 -8.74
CA CYS A 210 13.32 -0.18 -7.36
C CYS A 210 13.26 -1.35 -6.37
N LEU A 211 12.32 -2.28 -6.55
CA LEU A 211 12.16 -3.45 -5.68
C LEU A 211 13.31 -4.45 -5.86
N PHE A 212 13.77 -4.65 -7.09
CA PHE A 212 14.91 -5.51 -7.42
C PHE A 212 16.22 -4.97 -6.81
N ALA A 213 16.50 -3.68 -6.97
CA ALA A 213 17.66 -3.05 -6.37
C ALA A 213 17.65 -3.21 -4.84
N ARG A 214 16.50 -2.96 -4.21
CA ARG A 214 16.33 -3.14 -2.75
C ARG A 214 16.54 -4.59 -2.31
N TRP A 215 16.04 -5.55 -3.08
CA TRP A 215 16.22 -6.97 -2.79
C TRP A 215 17.70 -7.37 -2.83
N ILE A 216 18.43 -6.95 -3.87
CA ILE A 216 19.88 -7.14 -3.98
C ILE A 216 20.60 -6.48 -2.79
N ASP A 217 20.31 -5.20 -2.52
CA ASP A 217 20.97 -4.45 -1.45
C ASP A 217 20.79 -5.12 -0.08
N GLN A 218 19.59 -5.62 0.22
CA GLN A 218 19.32 -6.35 1.45
C GLN A 218 20.09 -7.68 1.51
N GLY A 219 20.18 -8.41 0.40
CA GLY A 219 20.99 -9.62 0.29
C GLY A 219 22.48 -9.33 0.50
N ALA A 220 23.02 -8.36 -0.22
CA ALA A 220 24.41 -7.92 -0.14
C ALA A 220 24.76 -7.41 1.26
N TYR A 221 23.86 -6.66 1.91
CA TYR A 221 24.07 -6.20 3.29
C TYR A 221 24.25 -7.36 4.26
N ARG A 222 23.44 -8.42 4.16
CA ARG A 222 23.56 -9.60 5.04
C ARG A 222 24.87 -10.36 4.83
N LEU A 223 25.38 -10.43 3.59
CA LEU A 223 26.67 -11.03 3.28
C LEU A 223 27.83 -10.17 3.80
N ASN A 224 27.73 -8.85 3.68
CA ASN A 224 28.73 -7.90 4.18
C ASN A 224 28.75 -7.73 5.70
N LYS A 225 27.60 -7.94 6.35
CA LYS A 225 27.39 -7.76 7.79
C LYS A 225 26.63 -8.97 8.35
N PRO A 226 27.22 -10.18 8.29
CA PRO A 226 26.54 -11.36 8.75
C PRO A 226 26.37 -11.31 10.27
N ARG A 227 25.26 -11.86 10.78
CA ARG A 227 25.07 -12.00 12.23
C ARG A 227 26.01 -13.04 12.84
N GLN A 228 26.40 -14.04 12.06
CA GLN A 228 27.28 -15.13 12.46
C GLN A 228 28.28 -15.41 11.34
N GLY A 229 29.53 -15.70 11.69
CA GLY A 229 30.58 -15.99 10.74
C GLY A 229 31.30 -14.73 10.20
N LEU A 230 32.16 -14.95 9.22
CA LEU A 230 32.95 -13.91 8.58
C LEU A 230 32.16 -13.25 7.44
N PRO A 231 32.33 -11.93 7.21
CA PRO A 231 31.77 -11.26 6.04
C PRO A 231 32.19 -11.91 4.71
N ASP A 232 31.23 -12.05 3.79
CA ASP A 232 31.45 -12.49 2.41
C ASP A 232 31.27 -11.34 1.43
N HIS A 233 32.31 -10.51 1.33
CA HIS A 233 32.34 -9.37 0.41
C HIS A 233 32.29 -9.79 -1.07
N ARG A 234 32.82 -10.97 -1.41
CA ARG A 234 32.83 -11.47 -2.79
C ARG A 234 31.43 -11.93 -3.20
N GLY A 235 30.76 -12.69 -2.33
CA GLY A 235 29.36 -13.06 -2.54
C GLY A 235 28.45 -11.84 -2.63
N ALA A 236 28.66 -10.82 -1.79
CA ALA A 236 27.90 -9.57 -1.84
C ALA A 236 28.08 -8.84 -3.18
N ALA A 237 29.31 -8.76 -3.71
CA ALA A 237 29.60 -8.13 -4.99
C ALA A 237 29.01 -8.90 -6.18
N ALA A 238 28.92 -10.23 -6.09
CA ALA A 238 28.38 -11.09 -7.15
C ALA A 238 26.85 -11.01 -7.33
N LEU A 239 26.15 -10.28 -6.45
CA LEU A 239 24.71 -10.05 -6.58
C LEU A 239 24.35 -8.92 -7.56
N TYR A 240 25.32 -8.09 -7.96
CA TYR A 240 25.16 -6.98 -8.91
C TYR A 240 25.66 -7.38 -10.31
#